data_AF-P70713-F1
#
_entry.id   AF-P70713-F1
#
_cell.length_a   1.000
_cell.length_b   1.000
_cell.length_c   1.000
_cell.angle_alpha   90.00
_cell.angle_beta   90.00
_cell.angle_gamma   90.00
#
_symmetry.space_group_name_H-M   'P 1'
#
loop_
_entity.id
_entity.type
_entity.pdbx_description
1 polymer ?
#
loop_
_entity_poly.entity_id
_entity_poly.type
_entity_poly.pdbx_seq_one_letter_code
_entity_poly.pdbx_strand_id
1 'polypeptide(L)' 'KVCEWKEPEELKQLLDLELQSQGESRERILERCRAVIHYSVKTGHPRFFNQLFSGLDPHALAGRIITESLNTSQYTYE' A
#
# COMPACT_ATOMS: atom_id res chain seq x y z
N LYS A 1 12.52 -6.42 7.74
CA LYS A 1 12.11 -7.81 7.45
C LYS A 1 11.38 -7.86 6.10
N VAL A 2 11.24 -9.04 5.47
CA VAL A 2 10.44 -9.16 4.22
C VAL A 2 8.94 -9.04 4.52
N CYS A 3 8.48 -9.50 5.69
CA CYS A 3 7.12 -9.34 6.20
C CYS A 3 7.18 -9.26 7.73
N GLU A 4 6.23 -8.56 8.35
CA GLU A 4 5.93 -8.61 9.79
C GLU A 4 4.65 -9.43 9.96
N TRP A 5 4.79 -10.75 10.18
CA TRP A 5 3.65 -11.67 10.26
C TRP A 5 2.77 -11.38 11.48
N LYS A 6 1.46 -11.43 11.25
CA LYS A 6 0.39 -11.30 12.24
C LYS A 6 -0.75 -12.23 11.85
N GLU A 7 -1.38 -12.86 12.84
CA GLU A 7 -2.59 -13.64 12.59
C GLU A 7 -3.73 -12.72 12.12
N PRO A 8 -4.69 -13.20 11.31
CA PRO A 8 -5.75 -12.36 10.75
C PRO A 8 -6.53 -11.54 11.79
N GLU A 9 -6.89 -12.17 12.92
CA GLU A 9 -7.62 -11.49 14.00
C GLU A 9 -6.78 -10.43 14.71
N GLU A 10 -5.48 -10.69 14.91
CA GLU A 10 -4.55 -9.70 15.48
C GLU A 10 -4.39 -8.51 14.52
N LEU A 11 -4.21 -8.78 13.23
CA LEU A 11 -4.03 -7.73 12.22
C LEU A 11 -5.27 -6.86 12.06
N LYS A 12 -6.48 -7.46 12.12
CA LYS A 12 -7.74 -6.73 12.09
C LYS A 12 -7.84 -5.71 13.24
N GLN A 13 -7.43 -6.10 14.44
CA GLN A 13 -7.39 -5.20 15.61
C GLN A 13 -6.34 -4.09 15.45
N LEU A 14 -5.17 -4.42 14.90
CA LEU A 14 -4.09 -3.45 14.68
C LEU A 14 -4.41 -2.40 13.61
N LEU A 15 -5.20 -2.77 12.61
CA LEU A 15 -5.53 -1.89 11.48
C LEU A 15 -6.85 -1.14 11.65
N ASP A 16 -7.77 -1.63 12.49
CA ASP A 16 -9.07 -1.00 12.77
C ASP A 16 -9.80 -0.58 11.48
N LEU A 17 -10.14 -1.58 10.66
CA LEU A 17 -10.57 -1.40 9.25
C LEU A 17 -12.06 -1.04 9.08
N GLU A 18 -12.83 -0.94 10.17
CA GLU A 18 -14.25 -0.65 10.09
C GLU A 18 -14.49 0.82 9.71
N LEU A 19 -15.23 1.05 8.62
CA LEU A 19 -15.56 2.39 8.17
C LEU A 19 -16.60 3.02 9.09
N GLN A 20 -16.33 4.24 9.55
CA GLN A 20 -17.21 5.00 10.44
C GLN A 20 -17.97 6.09 9.66
N SER A 21 -19.04 6.60 10.27
CA SER A 21 -19.83 7.69 9.68
C SER A 21 -19.13 9.04 9.69
N GLN A 22 -18.19 9.24 10.63
CA GLN A 22 -17.38 10.45 10.75
C GLN A 22 -16.00 10.22 10.15
N GLY A 23 -15.42 11.29 9.59
CA GLY A 23 -14.03 11.27 9.12
C GLY A 23 -13.03 11.29 10.27
N GLU A 24 -11.78 10.97 9.97
CA GLU A 24 -10.67 11.04 10.91
C GLU A 24 -9.78 12.26 10.65
N SER A 25 -8.99 12.65 11.66
CA SER A 25 -7.99 13.70 11.49
C SER A 25 -6.89 13.28 10.53
N ARG A 26 -6.20 14.27 9.94
CA ARG A 26 -5.07 14.03 9.05
C ARG A 26 -3.96 13.21 9.73
N GLU A 27 -3.70 13.47 11.00
CA GLU A 27 -2.68 12.78 11.79
C GLU A 27 -3.01 11.29 11.90
N ARG A 28 -4.30 10.98 12.14
CA ARG A 28 -4.78 9.60 12.22
C ARG A 28 -4.69 8.88 10.88
N ILE A 29 -5.04 9.54 9.78
CA ILE A 29 -4.87 8.98 8.43
C ILE A 29 -3.39 8.65 8.16
N LEU A 30 -2.45 9.53 8.55
CA LEU A 30 -1.02 9.27 8.40
C LEU A 30 -0.55 8.08 9.26
N GLU A 31 -1.07 7.92 10.48
CA GLU A 31 -0.81 6.72 11.30
C GLU A 31 -1.30 5.45 10.61
N ARG A 32 -2.52 5.47 10.05
CA ARG A 32 -3.07 4.34 9.30
C ARG A 32 -2.23 4.00 8.08
N CYS A 33 -1.78 4.99 7.29
CA CYS A 33 -0.87 4.76 6.17
C CYS A 33 0.43 4.06 6.62
N ARG A 34 1.02 4.51 7.74
CA ARG A 34 2.23 3.87 8.30
C ARG A 34 1.96 2.44 8.74
N ALA A 35 0.82 2.17 9.37
CA ALA A 35 0.44 0.82 9.79
C ALA A 35 0.25 -0.12 8.60
N VAL A 36 -0.47 0.31 7.57
CA VAL A 36 -0.65 -0.45 6.32
C VAL A 36 0.71 -0.78 5.70
N ILE A 37 1.59 0.21 5.56
CA ILE A 37 2.95 -0.01 5.04
C ILE A 37 3.73 -0.97 5.94
N HIS A 38 3.65 -0.83 7.27
CA HIS A 38 4.42 -1.64 8.22
C HIS A 38 4.07 -3.12 8.13
N TYR A 39 2.79 -3.46 8.14
CA TYR A 39 2.31 -4.86 8.15
C TYR A 39 2.21 -5.51 6.76
N SER A 40 2.27 -4.74 5.67
CA SER A 40 2.27 -5.31 4.31
C SER A 40 3.56 -6.07 3.98
N VAL A 41 3.48 -7.08 3.11
CA VAL A 41 4.66 -7.77 2.57
C VAL A 41 5.49 -6.80 1.73
N LYS A 42 6.81 -6.79 1.94
CA LYS A 42 7.77 -5.92 1.23
C LYS A 42 8.23 -6.60 -0.07
N THR A 43 7.39 -6.57 -1.10
CA THR A 43 7.67 -7.21 -2.42
C THR A 43 8.92 -6.66 -3.11
N GLY A 44 9.31 -5.42 -2.80
CA GLY A 44 10.55 -4.81 -3.28
C GLY A 44 11.83 -5.25 -2.55
N HIS A 45 11.73 -6.06 -1.50
CA HIS A 45 12.91 -6.51 -0.75
C HIS A 45 13.73 -7.52 -1.59
N PRO A 46 15.07 -7.41 -1.65
CA PRO A 46 15.93 -8.32 -2.44
C PRO A 46 15.92 -9.80 -2.00
N ARG A 47 15.12 -10.14 -0.98
CA ARG A 47 14.97 -11.49 -0.44
C ARG A 47 13.53 -11.99 -0.56
N PHE A 48 12.71 -11.31 -1.35
CA PHE A 48 11.35 -11.74 -1.68
C PHE A 48 11.40 -12.59 -2.96
N PHE A 49 11.21 -13.90 -2.82
CA PHE A 49 11.26 -14.88 -3.93
C PHE A 49 9.95 -15.68 -4.05
N ASN A 50 8.88 -15.21 -3.41
CA ASN A 50 7.64 -15.98 -3.27
C ASN A 50 6.82 -16.05 -4.58
N GLN A 51 7.13 -15.20 -5.56
CA GLN A 51 6.31 -14.97 -6.74
C GLN A 51 7.18 -14.82 -7.99
N LEU A 52 6.54 -14.84 -9.17
CA LEU A 52 7.17 -14.56 -10.46
C LEU A 52 7.48 -13.06 -10.69
N PHE A 53 7.38 -12.24 -9.64
CA PHE A 53 7.77 -10.83 -9.62
C PHE A 53 8.49 -10.50 -8.31
N SER A 54 9.43 -9.54 -8.36
CA SER A 54 10.15 -9.02 -7.19
C SER A 54 10.83 -7.71 -7.52
N GLY A 55 11.17 -6.92 -6.50
CA GLY A 55 11.86 -5.64 -6.65
C GLY A 55 10.92 -4.44 -6.80
N LEU A 56 11.53 -3.25 -6.79
CA LEU A 56 10.86 -1.98 -6.94
C LEU A 56 11.70 -1.10 -7.88
N ASP A 57 11.37 -1.11 -9.16
CA ASP A 57 12.06 -0.28 -10.15
C ASP A 57 11.67 1.21 -9.95
N PRO A 58 12.66 2.12 -9.78
CA PRO A 58 12.37 3.52 -9.48
C PRO A 58 11.74 4.28 -10.65
N HIS A 59 12.05 3.91 -11.90
CA HIS A 59 11.46 4.56 -13.09
C HIS A 59 10.01 4.12 -13.28
N ALA A 60 9.72 2.83 -13.11
CA ALA A 60 8.37 2.29 -13.13
C ALA A 60 7.51 2.88 -11.99
N LEU A 61 8.08 3.05 -10.79
CA LEU A 61 7.38 3.71 -9.69
C LEU A 61 7.06 5.19 -10.02
N ALA A 62 8.01 5.93 -10.60
CA ALA A 62 7.77 7.29 -11.05
C ALA A 62 6.64 7.36 -12.09
N GLY A 63 6.64 6.44 -13.07
CA GLY A 63 5.56 6.31 -14.04
C GLY A 63 4.20 6.06 -13.38
N ARG A 64 4.14 5.15 -12.40
CA ARG A 64 2.90 4.88 -11.63
C ARG A 64 2.42 6.11 -10.88
N ILE A 65 3.31 6.84 -10.19
CA ILE A 65 2.93 8.07 -9.48
C ILE A 65 2.36 9.11 -10.46
N ILE A 66 2.95 9.28 -11.65
CA ILE A 66 2.43 10.18 -12.69
C ILE A 66 1.03 9.72 -13.14
N THR A 67 0.86 8.43 -13.47
CA THR A 67 -0.42 7.88 -13.90
C THR A 67 -1.52 8.09 -12.86
N GLU A 68 -1.26 7.75 -11.59
CA GLU A 68 -2.22 7.94 -10.50
C GLU A 68 -2.53 9.43 -10.24
N SER A 69 -1.54 10.31 -10.44
CA SER A 69 -1.74 11.76 -10.27
C SER A 69 -2.59 12.36 -11.39
N LEU A 70 -2.53 11.82 -12.61
CA LEU A 70 -3.30 12.30 -13.75
C LEU A 70 -4.75 11.80 -13.74
N ASN A 71 -5.01 10.63 -13.16
CA ASN A 71 -6.37 10.09 -12.92
C ASN A 71 -7.33 10.20 -14.13
N THR A 72 -6.81 9.93 -15.34
CA THR A 72 -7.60 9.89 -16.58
C THR A 72 -7.98 8.46 -16.95
N SER A 73 -8.88 8.31 -17.93
CA SER A 73 -9.27 7.00 -18.49
C SER A 73 -8.63 6.79 -19.85
N GLN A 74 -8.12 5.57 -20.09
CA GLN A 74 -7.59 5.17 -21.40
C GLN A 74 -8.73 4.80 -22.37
N TYR A 75 -9.63 5.74 -22.61
CA TYR A 75 -10.88 5.54 -23.38
C TYR A 75 -10.83 6.20 -24.77
N THR A 76 -10.35 7.43 -24.85
CA THR A 76 -10.32 8.24 -26.07
C THR A 76 -8.98 8.95 -26.23
N TYR A 77 -8.72 9.48 -27.43
CA TYR A 77 -7.55 10.31 -27.72
C TYR A 77 -7.78 11.81 -27.44
N GLU A 78 -9.03 12.24 -27.35
CA GLU A 78 -9.41 13.64 -27.13
C GLU A 78 -8.97 14.19 -25.76
#